data_AF-A0A4S2BRX0-F1
#
_entry.id   AF-A0A4S2BRX0-F1
#
_cell.length_a   1.000
_cell.length_b   1.000
_cell.length_c   1.000
_cell.angle_alpha   90.00
_cell.angle_beta   90.00
_cell.angle_gamma   90.00
#
_symmetry.space_group_name_H-M   'P 1'
#
loop_
_entity.id
_entity.type
_entity.pdbx_description
1 polymer ?
#
loop_
_entity_poly.entity_id
_entity_poly.type
_entity_poly.pdbx_seq_one_letter_code
_entity_poly.pdbx_strand_id
1 'polypeptide(L)'
;MQLTIDSSELTQAVDEVMKKRGYVPENALIGRTIGIKEFAKKYAKPHGIAWVKANILYPFEPDWCSNIHPGKGGKITIFEYPAAIWMNEHRKEIDWNAK
;
A
#
# COMPACT_ATOMS: atom_id res chain seq x y z
N MET A 1 -37.11 13.64 -28.90
CA MET A 1 -36.93 13.22 -27.50
C MET A 1 -35.44 13.11 -27.23
N GLN A 2 -34.91 13.99 -26.39
CA GLN A 2 -33.52 13.93 -25.95
C GLN A 2 -33.53 13.15 -24.64
N LEU A 3 -32.94 11.95 -24.63
CA LEU A 3 -32.79 11.15 -23.42
C LEU A 3 -31.73 11.84 -22.56
N THR A 4 -32.16 12.63 -21.57
CA THR A 4 -31.31 13.10 -20.49
C THR A 4 -31.03 11.91 -19.59
N ILE A 5 -29.96 11.18 -19.90
CA ILE A 5 -29.43 10.16 -18.99
C ILE A 5 -28.68 10.90 -17.89
N ASP A 6 -29.07 10.67 -16.64
CA ASP A 6 -28.36 11.18 -15.48
C ASP A 6 -26.94 10.59 -15.45
N SER A 7 -25.93 11.46 -15.35
CA SER A 7 -24.52 11.05 -15.40
C SER A 7 -24.11 10.18 -14.20
N SER A 8 -24.79 10.31 -13.06
CA SER A 8 -24.60 9.48 -11.88
C SER A 8 -25.08 8.05 -12.13
N GLU A 9 -26.29 7.90 -12.70
CA GLU A 9 -26.85 6.60 -13.06
C GLU A 9 -25.97 5.88 -14.09
N LEU A 10 -25.45 6.62 -15.07
CA LEU A 10 -24.53 6.07 -16.06
C LEU A 10 -23.23 5.56 -15.41
N THR A 11 -22.69 6.31 -14.45
CA THR A 11 -21.46 5.94 -13.72
C THR A 11 -21.69 4.67 -12.90
N GLN A 12 -22.82 4.57 -12.18
CA GLN A 12 -23.17 3.38 -11.42
C GLN A 12 -23.33 2.14 -12.31
N ALA A 13 -24.01 2.29 -13.45
CA ALA A 13 -24.15 1.19 -14.41
C ALA A 13 -22.80 0.71 -14.96
N VAL A 14 -21.88 1.64 -15.25
CA VAL A 14 -20.52 1.31 -15.68
C VAL A 14 -19.76 0.57 -14.57
N ASP A 15 -19.80 1.06 -13.33
CA ASP A 15 -19.12 0.42 -12.19
C ASP A 15 -19.62 -1.00 -11.95
N GLU A 16 -20.94 -1.24 -12.05
CA GLU A 16 -21.51 -2.58 -11.93
C GLU A 16 -21.06 -3.53 -13.04
N VAL A 17 -21.03 -3.07 -14.28
CA VAL A 17 -20.56 -3.87 -15.43
C VAL A 17 -19.07 -4.17 -15.29
N MET A 18 -18.27 -3.19 -14.86
CA MET A 18 -16.85 -3.37 -14.62
C MET A 18 -16.60 -4.41 -13.52
N LYS A 19 -17.30 -4.32 -12.38
CA LYS A 19 -17.24 -5.32 -11.31
C LYS A 19 -17.63 -6.73 -11.80
N LYS A 20 -18.71 -6.88 -12.57
CA LYS A 20 -19.14 -8.18 -13.14
C LYS A 20 -18.09 -8.82 -14.03
N ARG A 21 -17.26 -8.01 -14.70
CA ARG A 21 -16.17 -8.46 -15.57
C ARG A 21 -14.84 -8.66 -14.83
N GLY A 22 -14.83 -8.53 -13.50
CA GLY A 22 -13.64 -8.74 -12.67
C GLY A 22 -12.69 -7.55 -12.63
N TYR A 23 -13.08 -6.38 -13.14
CA TYR A 23 -12.31 -5.16 -12.94
C TYR A 23 -12.49 -4.66 -11.51
N VAL A 24 -11.38 -4.36 -10.86
CA VAL A 24 -11.35 -3.78 -9.53
C VAL A 24 -10.72 -2.38 -9.60
N PRO A 25 -11.13 -1.45 -8.73
CA PRO A 25 -10.43 -0.19 -8.55
C PRO A 25 -8.93 -0.42 -8.28
N GLU A 26 -8.07 0.48 -8.77
CA GLU A 26 -6.61 0.32 -8.68
C GLU A 26 -6.10 0.13 -7.24
N ASN A 27 -6.76 0.74 -6.26
CA ASN A 27 -6.44 0.60 -4.84
C ASN A 27 -6.81 -0.77 -4.25
N ALA A 28 -7.59 -1.58 -4.96
CA ALA A 28 -7.93 -2.95 -4.57
C ALA A 28 -7.02 -4.00 -5.25
N LEU A 29 -6.01 -3.57 -6.02
CA LEU A 29 -5.04 -4.48 -6.64
C LEU A 29 -4.11 -5.08 -5.57
N ILE A 30 -4.25 -6.40 -5.36
CA ILE A 30 -3.44 -7.19 -4.43
C ILE A 30 -1.94 -7.21 -4.84
N GLY A 31 -1.62 -6.95 -6.12
CA GLY A 31 -0.25 -6.88 -6.66
C GLY A 31 0.39 -5.49 -6.63
N ARG A 32 -0.23 -4.49 -6.00
CA ARG A 32 0.31 -3.12 -5.96
C ARG A 32 1.60 -3.04 -5.16
N THR A 33 2.62 -2.43 -5.76
CA THR A 33 3.88 -2.12 -5.08
C THR A 33 3.99 -0.63 -4.79
N ILE A 34 4.50 -0.28 -3.61
CA ILE A 34 4.74 1.10 -3.18
C ILE A 34 6.20 1.33 -2.78
N GLY A 35 6.63 2.59 -2.76
CA GLY A 35 7.94 2.97 -2.25
C GLY A 35 7.93 3.19 -0.73
N ILE A 36 9.12 3.14 -0.12
CA ILE A 36 9.27 3.31 1.35
C ILE A 36 8.72 4.64 1.90
N LYS A 37 8.76 5.72 1.11
CA LYS A 37 8.19 7.02 1.51
C LYS A 37 6.66 6.94 1.65
N GLU A 38 5.99 6.25 0.73
CA GLU A 38 4.55 6.05 0.78
C GLU A 38 4.17 5.10 1.92
N PHE A 39 4.92 4.01 2.09
CA PHE A 39 4.74 3.08 3.20
C PHE A 39 4.83 3.79 4.56
N ALA A 40 5.88 4.58 4.79
CA ALA A 40 6.04 5.33 6.04
C ALA A 40 4.84 6.26 6.31
N LYS A 41 4.34 6.95 5.27
CA LYS A 41 3.19 7.84 5.38
C LYS A 41 1.87 7.11 5.66
N LYS A 42 1.69 5.90 5.14
CA LYS A 42 0.46 5.12 5.28
C LYS A 42 0.42 4.32 6.59
N TYR A 43 1.50 3.61 6.90
CA TYR A 43 1.51 2.58 7.95
C TYR A 43 2.33 2.95 9.18
N ALA A 44 3.23 3.93 9.09
CA ALA A 44 4.18 4.21 10.17
C ALA A 44 4.17 5.68 10.64
N LYS A 45 3.07 6.42 10.47
CA LYS A 45 2.98 7.80 11.00
C LYS A 45 3.12 7.82 12.54
N PRO A 46 3.82 8.82 13.11
CA PRO A 46 4.43 9.99 12.47
C PRO A 46 5.85 9.78 11.92
N HIS A 47 6.34 8.55 11.90
CA HIS A 47 7.74 8.22 11.62
C HIS A 47 8.11 8.32 10.13
N GLY A 48 9.38 8.61 9.89
CA GLY A 48 9.97 8.74 8.55
C GLY A 48 10.68 7.47 8.07
N ILE A 49 11.30 7.58 6.89
CA ILE A 49 11.99 6.48 6.20
C ILE A 49 13.10 5.85 7.06
N ALA A 50 13.91 6.66 7.75
CA ALA A 50 15.02 6.17 8.56
C ALA A 50 14.54 5.29 9.72
N TRP A 51 13.46 5.71 10.37
CA TRP A 51 12.85 4.99 11.48
C TRP A 51 12.23 3.67 11.01
N VAL A 52 11.52 3.68 9.88
CA VAL A 52 10.95 2.45 9.27
C VAL A 52 12.05 1.43 8.97
N LYS A 53 13.20 1.89 8.45
CA LYS A 53 14.34 1.00 8.22
C LYS A 53 14.85 0.38 9.52
N ALA A 54 15.11 1.21 10.52
CA ALA A 54 15.70 0.79 11.79
C ALA A 54 14.78 -0.09 12.64
N ASN A 55 13.46 0.13 12.60
CA ASN A 55 12.51 -0.52 13.52
C ASN A 55 11.58 -1.52 12.85
N ILE A 56 11.55 -1.58 11.52
CA ILE A 56 10.70 -2.52 10.78
C ILE A 56 11.54 -3.33 9.79
N LEU A 57 12.19 -2.70 8.82
CA LEU A 57 12.80 -3.46 7.72
C LEU A 57 14.06 -4.23 8.14
N TYR A 58 14.94 -3.63 8.92
CA TYR A 58 16.19 -4.29 9.33
C TYR A 58 16.00 -5.32 10.44
N PRO A 59 15.17 -5.10 11.48
CA PRO A 59 15.00 -6.09 12.54
C PRO A 59 14.18 -7.32 12.10
N PHE A 60 13.18 -7.11 11.25
CA PHE A 60 12.23 -8.17 10.87
C PHE A 60 12.52 -8.79 9.51
N GLU A 61 13.39 -8.19 8.69
CA GLU A 61 13.78 -8.65 7.34
C GLU A 61 12.60 -9.21 6.52
N PRO A 62 11.53 -8.43 6.33
CA PRO A 62 10.27 -8.97 5.82
C PRO A 62 10.36 -9.40 4.36
N ASP A 63 9.71 -10.53 4.03
CA ASP A 63 9.61 -11.10 2.68
C ASP A 63 8.79 -10.23 1.70
N TRP A 64 7.91 -9.38 2.22
CA TRP A 64 7.13 -8.40 1.46
C TRP A 64 7.92 -7.14 1.05
N CYS A 65 9.20 -7.03 1.42
CA CYS A 65 10.06 -5.92 1.06
C CYS A 65 11.26 -6.40 0.23
N SER A 66 11.38 -5.88 -1.00
CA SER A 66 12.54 -6.16 -1.85
C SER A 66 13.62 -5.09 -1.68
N ASN A 67 14.88 -5.52 -1.71
CA ASN A 67 16.07 -4.68 -1.67
C ASN A 67 16.15 -3.78 -0.42
N ILE A 68 16.04 -4.38 0.78
CA ILE A 68 16.06 -3.66 2.07
C ILE A 68 17.34 -2.81 2.28
N HIS A 69 18.46 -3.21 1.65
CA HIS A 69 19.73 -2.47 1.64
C HIS A 69 20.04 -1.92 0.24
N PRO A 70 19.31 -0.89 -0.23
CA PRO A 70 19.58 -0.33 -1.55
C PRO A 70 20.96 0.34 -1.57
N GLY A 71 21.79 -0.02 -2.55
CA GLY A 71 22.99 0.74 -2.89
C GLY A 71 22.67 2.15 -3.41
N LYS A 72 23.70 2.90 -3.83
CA LYS A 72 23.51 4.25 -4.38
C LYS A 72 22.57 4.21 -5.59
N GLY A 73 21.44 4.91 -5.50
CA GLY A 73 20.41 4.95 -6.55
C GLY A 73 19.42 3.78 -6.54
N GLY A 74 19.60 2.79 -5.65
CA GLY A 74 18.67 1.68 -5.48
C GLY A 74 17.36 2.13 -4.85
N LYS A 75 16.25 1.51 -5.28
CA LYS A 75 14.93 1.73 -4.70
C LYS A 75 14.52 0.53 -3.86
N ILE A 76 13.80 0.81 -2.77
CA ILE A 76 13.08 -0.18 -1.97
C ILE A 76 11.69 -0.34 -2.58
N THR A 77 11.29 -1.58 -2.82
CA THR A 77 9.98 -1.94 -3.34
C THR A 77 9.23 -2.71 -2.29
N ILE A 78 8.04 -2.24 -1.91
CA ILE A 78 7.19 -2.85 -0.88
C ILE A 78 5.93 -3.38 -1.56
N PHE A 79 5.62 -4.66 -1.37
CA PHE A 79 4.35 -5.24 -1.79
C PHE A 79 3.27 -4.83 -0.79
N GLU A 80 2.37 -3.92 -1.17
CA GLU A 80 1.52 -3.17 -0.22
C GLU A 80 0.56 -4.09 0.54
N TYR A 81 -0.08 -5.03 -0.14
CA TYR A 81 -1.05 -5.93 0.48
C TYR A 81 -0.44 -6.81 1.59
N PRO A 82 0.62 -7.60 1.33
CA PRO A 82 1.22 -8.40 2.40
C PRO A 82 1.88 -7.53 3.49
N ALA A 83 2.43 -6.36 3.14
CA ALA A 83 2.96 -5.42 4.13
C ALA A 83 1.86 -4.88 5.06
N ALA A 84 0.66 -4.63 4.56
CA ALA A 84 -0.48 -4.17 5.36
C ALA A 84 -0.96 -5.25 6.35
N ILE A 85 -1.02 -6.51 5.91
CA ILE A 85 -1.35 -7.66 6.77
C ILE A 85 -0.32 -7.77 7.90
N TRP A 86 0.96 -7.80 7.53
CA TRP A 86 2.06 -7.92 8.48
C TRP A 86 2.05 -6.77 9.51
N MET A 87 1.86 -5.53 9.06
CA MET A 87 1.79 -4.36 9.96
C MET A 87 0.64 -4.44 10.96
N ASN A 88 -0.47 -5.09 10.61
CA ASN A 88 -1.59 -5.30 11.52
C ASN A 88 -1.29 -6.40 12.56
N GLU A 89 -0.66 -7.50 12.12
CA GLU A 89 -0.31 -8.64 12.97
C GLU A 89 0.81 -8.29 13.97
N HIS A 90 1.87 -7.63 13.50
CA HIS A 90 3.07 -7.33 14.29
C HIS A 90 3.04 -5.95 14.95
N ARG A 91 1.89 -5.25 14.91
CA ARG A 91 1.78 -3.86 15.42
C ARG A 91 2.29 -3.69 16.85
N LYS A 92 2.11 -4.69 17.71
CA LYS A 92 2.48 -4.66 19.13
C LYS A 92 3.95 -4.99 19.39
N GLU A 93 4.62 -5.61 18.42
CA GLU A 93 6.03 -6.01 18.52
C GLU A 93 6.97 -4.85 18.16
N ILE A 94 6.46 -3.88 17.39
CA ILE A 94 7.21 -2.70 16.97
C ILE A 94 7.31 -1.71 18.16
N ASP A 95 8.54 -1.30 18.49
CA ASP A 95 8.75 -0.19 19.43
C ASP A 95 8.50 1.16 18.75
N TRP A 96 7.23 1.58 18.75
CA TRP A 96 6.77 2.86 18.20
C TRP A 96 7.41 4.10 18.85
N ASN A 97 8.05 3.98 20.01
CA ASN A 97 8.65 5.12 20.71
C ASN A 97 10.16 5.21 20.57
N ALA A 98 10.78 4.31 19.79
CA ALA A 98 12.20 4.35 19.49
C ALA A 98 12.60 5.71 18.87
N LYS A 99 13.64 6.33 19.44
CA LYS A 99 14.14 7.66 19.05
C LYS A 99 15.40 7.57 18.20
#